data_AF-A0A928T1V1-F1
#
_entry.id   AF-A0A928T1V1-F1
#
_cell.length_a   1.000
_cell.length_b   1.000
_cell.length_c   1.000
_cell.angle_alpha   90.00
_cell.angle_beta   90.00
_cell.angle_gamma   90.00
#
_symmetry.space_group_name_H-M   'P 1'
#
loop_
_entity.id
_entity.type
_entity.pdbx_description
1 polymer ?
#
loop_
_entity_poly.entity_id
_entity_poly.type
_entity_poly.pdbx_seq_one_letter_code
_entity_poly.pdbx_strand_id
1 'polypeptide(L)'
;MKHLIAVGLALVLGACGGQSSNDGSGGSAGTGPGGSGGGGGSSGGVGGSSGTGAVSGSGGALGGSGGGDACHDPTLKTCNGPGQCVLATSDCCLCGVPELTDYVAMNQASAGQCNCQGPICDCAMMMNPNLAASCESGQCAAWDVRLREDYAGCKLDSDCRLRDGLGCCEGCGPIAEQLVAVRTDSEAALKQAMCEPNSACSKCMIQYPPNATALCNAGRCQVVLAK
;
A
#
# COMPACT_ATOMS: atom_id res chain seq x y z
N MET A 1 -16.97 51.23 -9.92
CA MET A 1 -18.29 50.67 -9.57
C MET A 1 -18.07 49.69 -8.42
N LYS A 2 -18.51 50.05 -7.22
CA LYS A 2 -18.28 49.33 -5.97
C LYS A 2 -19.39 48.28 -5.80
N HIS A 3 -19.06 47.00 -5.77
CA HIS A 3 -19.98 45.96 -5.35
C HIS A 3 -19.63 45.51 -3.93
N LEU A 4 -20.48 45.91 -2.97
CA LEU A 4 -20.55 45.27 -1.65
C LEU A 4 -21.21 43.90 -1.84
N ILE A 5 -20.54 42.84 -1.38
CA ILE A 5 -21.14 41.51 -1.22
C ILE A 5 -21.38 41.32 0.28
N ALA A 6 -22.65 41.20 0.65
CA ALA A 6 -23.09 40.90 2.00
C ALA A 6 -22.86 39.41 2.30
N VAL A 7 -22.06 39.12 3.32
CA VAL A 7 -21.87 37.76 3.86
C VAL A 7 -22.98 37.49 4.86
N GLY A 8 -23.93 36.66 4.46
CA GLY A 8 -24.95 36.09 5.35
C GLY A 8 -24.33 34.99 6.21
N LEU A 9 -24.14 35.29 7.50
CA LEU A 9 -23.71 34.35 8.52
C LEU A 9 -24.92 33.48 8.93
N ALA A 10 -25.01 32.26 8.39
CA ALA A 10 -25.99 31.28 8.82
C ALA A 10 -25.42 30.44 9.98
N LEU A 11 -25.92 30.73 11.18
CA LEU A 11 -25.64 30.01 12.41
C LEU A 11 -26.49 28.72 12.44
N VAL A 12 -25.87 27.55 12.28
CA VAL A 12 -26.55 26.25 12.46
C VAL A 12 -26.17 25.68 13.83
N LEU A 13 -27.12 25.80 14.77
CA LEU A 13 -27.16 25.05 16.02
C LEU A 13 -27.70 23.64 15.72
N GLY A 14 -26.87 22.61 15.87
CA GLY A 14 -27.22 21.21 15.62
C GLY A 14 -26.85 20.33 16.81
N ALA A 15 -27.88 19.78 17.44
CA ALA A 15 -27.95 19.04 18.70
C ALA A 15 -26.93 17.92 18.98
N CYS A 16 -26.65 17.78 20.28
CA CYS A 16 -26.10 16.63 20.97
C CYS A 16 -27.11 15.47 21.02
N GLY A 17 -26.68 14.22 20.85
CA GLY A 17 -27.48 13.05 21.21
C GLY A 17 -27.00 11.72 20.64
N GLY A 18 -26.67 10.76 21.52
CA GLY A 18 -26.74 9.33 21.22
C GLY A 18 -25.47 8.52 21.50
N GLN A 19 -25.22 8.18 22.77
CA GLN A 19 -24.40 7.03 23.16
C GLN A 19 -25.24 5.76 23.02
N SER A 20 -24.75 4.76 22.29
CA SER A 20 -25.26 3.38 22.36
C SER A 20 -24.12 2.47 22.76
N SER A 21 -24.12 2.08 24.04
CA SER A 21 -23.35 0.96 24.57
C SER A 21 -24.01 -0.33 24.11
N ASN A 22 -23.27 -1.19 23.41
CA ASN A 22 -23.66 -2.59 23.22
C ASN A 22 -22.58 -3.48 23.85
N ASP A 23 -22.76 -3.74 25.15
CA ASP A 23 -22.13 -4.84 25.86
C ASP A 23 -22.77 -6.15 25.38
N GLY A 24 -22.06 -6.88 24.53
CA GLY A 24 -22.42 -8.24 24.13
C GLY A 24 -21.52 -9.25 24.84
N SER A 25 -21.99 -9.76 25.98
CA SER A 25 -21.41 -10.92 26.66
C SER A 25 -22.14 -12.21 26.24
N GLY A 26 -21.40 -13.17 25.70
CA GLY A 26 -21.85 -14.53 25.41
C GLY A 26 -20.89 -15.17 24.41
N GLY A 27 -20.27 -16.32 24.62
CA GLY A 27 -20.53 -17.40 25.55
C GLY A 27 -20.40 -18.71 24.78
N SER A 28 -19.61 -19.62 25.33
CA SER A 28 -19.64 -21.08 25.12
C SER A 28 -18.84 -21.71 23.97
N ALA A 29 -17.97 -22.62 24.43
CA ALA A 29 -17.20 -23.60 23.69
C ALA A 29 -18.05 -24.56 22.86
N GLY A 30 -17.51 -24.99 21.74
CA GLY A 30 -17.99 -26.10 20.92
C GLY A 30 -16.83 -26.91 20.39
N THR A 31 -16.42 -27.94 21.14
CA THR A 31 -15.67 -29.09 20.63
C THR A 31 -16.54 -29.91 19.68
N GLY A 32 -16.00 -30.27 18.52
CA GLY A 32 -16.58 -31.29 17.64
C GLY A 32 -15.56 -31.82 16.62
N PRO A 33 -15.27 -33.14 16.59
CA PRO A 33 -14.49 -33.77 15.53
C PRO A 33 -15.40 -34.36 14.45
N GLY A 34 -14.90 -34.46 13.21
CA GLY A 34 -15.34 -35.44 12.23
C GLY A 34 -16.10 -34.88 11.02
N GLY A 35 -15.67 -35.30 9.82
CA GLY A 35 -16.40 -35.07 8.58
C GLY A 35 -15.60 -35.33 7.31
N SER A 36 -15.21 -36.57 7.06
CA SER A 36 -14.81 -37.03 5.72
C SER A 36 -16.06 -37.13 4.84
N GLY A 37 -16.04 -36.52 3.64
CA GLY A 37 -17.13 -36.62 2.68
C GLY A 37 -16.63 -36.46 1.25
N GLY A 38 -16.59 -37.57 0.52
CA GLY A 38 -16.32 -37.62 -0.91
C GLY A 38 -17.59 -37.54 -1.77
N GLY A 39 -17.38 -37.43 -3.08
CA GLY A 39 -18.38 -37.42 -4.15
C GLY A 39 -18.17 -36.19 -5.04
N GLY A 40 -17.90 -36.25 -6.33
CA GLY A 40 -18.26 -37.25 -7.33
C GLY A 40 -19.10 -36.55 -8.39
N GLY A 41 -18.48 -36.15 -9.51
CA GLY A 41 -19.15 -35.44 -10.59
C GLY A 41 -18.36 -35.53 -11.90
N SER A 42 -18.65 -36.58 -12.68
CA SER A 42 -18.15 -36.80 -14.04
C SER A 42 -19.20 -36.43 -15.07
N SER A 43 -18.79 -35.73 -16.13
CA SER A 43 -19.25 -35.80 -17.54
C SER A 43 -18.86 -34.46 -18.21
N GLY A 44 -18.33 -34.37 -19.42
CA GLY A 44 -17.96 -35.31 -20.47
C GLY A 44 -17.49 -34.44 -21.64
N GLY A 45 -16.39 -34.79 -22.30
CA GLY A 45 -15.86 -34.06 -23.44
C GLY A 45 -14.81 -34.89 -24.16
N VAL A 46 -15.23 -35.51 -25.27
CA VAL A 46 -14.45 -36.43 -26.11
C VAL A 46 -13.84 -35.72 -27.32
N GLY A 47 -12.67 -36.20 -27.75
CA GLY A 47 -11.97 -35.90 -29.02
C GLY A 47 -10.49 -35.56 -28.76
N GLY A 48 -9.51 -36.47 -28.89
CA GLY A 48 -9.02 -37.10 -30.13
C GLY A 48 -8.00 -36.15 -30.78
N SER A 49 -6.71 -36.45 -31.05
CA SER A 49 -6.07 -37.71 -31.38
C SER A 49 -4.53 -37.60 -31.28
N SER A 50 -3.89 -38.73 -30.96
CA SER A 50 -2.63 -39.26 -31.53
C SER A 50 -1.35 -38.41 -31.57
N GLY A 51 -0.39 -38.78 -30.72
CA GLY A 51 1.03 -38.45 -30.88
C GLY A 51 1.92 -39.33 -30.01
N THR A 52 2.32 -40.49 -30.54
CA THR A 52 3.28 -41.43 -29.96
C THR A 52 4.69 -40.84 -29.90
N GLY A 53 5.33 -40.93 -28.73
CA GLY A 53 6.74 -40.58 -28.56
C GLY A 53 7.21 -40.76 -27.12
N ALA A 54 7.29 -42.00 -26.66
CA ALA A 54 7.92 -42.33 -25.38
C ALA A 54 9.45 -42.24 -25.54
N VAL A 55 10.08 -41.33 -24.79
CA VAL A 55 11.50 -41.41 -24.43
C VAL A 55 11.58 -41.54 -22.92
N SER A 56 11.89 -42.75 -22.46
CA SER A 56 12.27 -43.02 -21.07
C SER A 56 13.64 -42.40 -20.84
N GLY A 57 13.66 -41.14 -20.39
CA GLY A 57 14.82 -40.50 -19.82
C GLY A 57 14.78 -40.63 -18.31
N SER A 58 15.77 -41.30 -17.74
CA SER A 58 16.05 -41.37 -16.31
C SER A 58 16.38 -39.95 -15.81
N GLY A 59 15.36 -39.16 -15.50
CA GLY A 59 15.49 -37.80 -14.98
C GLY A 59 15.91 -37.85 -13.52
N GLY A 60 17.21 -37.75 -13.27
CA GLY A 60 17.73 -37.47 -11.94
C GLY A 60 17.06 -36.21 -11.40
N ALA A 61 16.53 -36.32 -10.18
CA ALA A 61 16.06 -35.18 -9.41
C ALA A 61 17.27 -34.28 -9.12
N LEU A 62 17.55 -33.34 -10.03
CA LEU A 62 18.37 -32.19 -9.75
C LEU A 62 17.55 -31.32 -8.80
N GLY A 63 17.77 -31.53 -7.51
CA GLY A 63 17.43 -30.58 -6.46
C GLY A 63 18.18 -29.29 -6.74
N GLY A 64 17.65 -28.48 -7.66
CA GLY A 64 18.05 -27.11 -7.81
C GLY A 64 17.76 -26.44 -6.49
N SER A 65 18.82 -26.12 -5.74
CA SER A 65 18.77 -25.10 -4.71
C SER A 65 18.53 -23.79 -5.44
N GLY A 66 17.30 -23.60 -5.92
CA GLY A 66 16.83 -22.34 -6.42
C GLY A 66 16.92 -21.42 -5.23
N GLY A 67 18.00 -20.63 -5.15
CA GLY A 67 18.04 -19.41 -4.38
C GLY A 67 17.02 -18.47 -4.97
N GLY A 68 15.74 -18.82 -4.87
CA GLY A 68 14.66 -17.87 -5.03
C GLY A 68 14.87 -16.87 -3.91
N ASP A 69 15.08 -15.62 -4.27
CA ASP A 69 15.25 -14.53 -3.33
C ASP A 69 14.18 -14.67 -2.25
N ALA A 70 14.58 -14.82 -0.99
CA ALA A 70 13.65 -15.11 0.11
C ALA A 70 12.48 -14.11 0.15
N CYS A 71 12.72 -12.90 -0.35
CA CYS A 71 11.75 -11.82 -0.50
C CYS A 71 10.58 -12.13 -1.46
N HIS A 72 10.72 -13.09 -2.37
CA HIS A 72 9.70 -13.44 -3.37
C HIS A 72 8.78 -14.60 -2.95
N ASP A 73 8.98 -15.18 -1.76
CA ASP A 73 8.07 -16.21 -1.25
C ASP A 73 6.65 -15.61 -1.04
N PRO A 74 5.61 -16.16 -1.72
CA PRO A 74 4.25 -15.63 -1.63
C PRO A 74 3.68 -15.72 -0.21
N THR A 75 4.15 -16.65 0.62
CA THR A 75 3.68 -16.77 2.01
C THR A 75 4.03 -15.52 2.84
N LEU A 76 5.13 -14.84 2.50
CA LEU A 76 5.58 -13.61 3.17
C LEU A 76 4.75 -12.38 2.80
N LYS A 77 3.94 -12.47 1.74
CA LYS A 77 3.07 -11.39 1.28
C LYS A 77 1.68 -11.43 1.92
N THR A 78 1.34 -12.49 2.66
CA THR A 78 0.02 -12.61 3.28
C THR A 78 -0.24 -11.50 4.30
N CYS A 79 -1.39 -10.85 4.22
CA CYS A 79 -1.81 -9.81 5.16
C CYS A 79 -3.30 -9.96 5.49
N ASN A 80 -3.69 -9.49 6.68
CA ASN A 80 -5.06 -9.58 7.17
C ASN A 80 -5.76 -8.21 7.21
N GLY A 81 -5.04 -7.13 6.98
CA GLY A 81 -5.59 -5.78 7.06
C GLY A 81 -4.58 -4.69 6.77
N PRO A 82 -5.02 -3.42 6.86
CA PRO A 82 -4.17 -2.27 6.58
C PRO A 82 -3.07 -2.09 7.64
N GLY A 83 -2.02 -1.36 7.26
CA GLY A 83 -0.85 -1.12 8.10
C GLY A 83 0.09 -2.31 8.29
N GLN A 84 -0.23 -3.48 7.74
CA GLN A 84 0.61 -4.70 7.88
C GLN A 84 1.65 -4.86 6.78
N CYS A 85 1.63 -4.03 5.74
CA CYS A 85 2.48 -4.20 4.57
C CYS A 85 3.58 -3.13 4.54
N VAL A 86 4.80 -3.55 4.22
CA VAL A 86 5.98 -2.69 4.04
C VAL A 86 6.64 -2.98 2.70
N LEU A 87 7.37 -1.99 2.19
CA LEU A 87 8.25 -2.17 1.04
C LEU A 87 9.62 -2.65 1.53
N ALA A 88 10.10 -3.76 0.99
CA ALA A 88 11.46 -4.23 1.18
C ALA A 88 12.17 -4.31 -0.17
N THR A 89 13.49 -4.16 -0.18
CA THR A 89 14.29 -4.27 -1.41
C THR A 89 14.71 -5.73 -1.59
N SER A 90 14.60 -6.26 -2.81
CA SER A 90 15.18 -7.58 -3.14
C SER A 90 16.71 -7.51 -3.16
N ASP A 91 17.24 -6.37 -3.59
CA ASP A 91 18.65 -6.14 -3.81
C ASP A 91 19.29 -5.44 -2.61
N CYS A 92 20.51 -5.85 -2.25
CA CYS A 92 21.31 -5.16 -1.22
C CYS A 92 21.80 -3.78 -1.68
N CYS A 93 21.63 -3.49 -2.96
CA CYS A 93 22.25 -2.38 -3.62
C CYS A 93 21.26 -1.73 -4.57
N LEU A 94 20.70 -0.59 -4.14
CA LEU A 94 19.91 0.28 -4.99
C LEU A 94 20.58 1.65 -5.02
N CYS A 95 21.16 2.02 -6.15
CA CYS A 95 21.77 3.34 -6.31
C CYS A 95 20.76 4.33 -6.89
N GLY A 96 20.63 5.51 -6.30
CA GLY A 96 19.74 6.56 -6.78
C GLY A 96 18.33 6.52 -6.19
N VAL A 97 17.34 6.96 -6.96
CA VAL A 97 15.92 6.94 -6.57
C VAL A 97 15.30 5.64 -7.08
N PRO A 98 14.89 4.72 -6.20
CA PRO A 98 14.33 3.44 -6.60
C PRO A 98 12.95 3.61 -7.23
N GLU A 99 12.66 2.75 -8.19
CA GLU A 99 11.37 2.60 -8.83
C GLU A 99 10.54 1.49 -8.16
N LEU A 100 9.27 1.38 -8.53
CA LEU A 100 8.38 0.38 -7.94
C LEU A 100 8.87 -1.05 -8.14
N THR A 101 9.57 -1.32 -9.26
CA THR A 101 10.12 -2.63 -9.60
C THR A 101 11.27 -3.06 -8.69
N ASP A 102 11.88 -2.12 -7.97
CA ASP A 102 13.01 -2.38 -7.07
C ASP A 102 12.55 -2.82 -5.68
N TYR A 103 11.23 -2.80 -5.45
CA TYR A 103 10.62 -3.16 -4.17
C TYR A 103 9.73 -4.38 -4.29
N VAL A 104 9.73 -5.15 -3.21
CA VAL A 104 8.77 -6.20 -2.94
C VAL A 104 7.93 -5.78 -1.74
N ALA A 105 6.62 -5.67 -1.95
CA ALA A 105 5.69 -5.53 -0.83
C ALA A 105 5.56 -6.86 -0.09
N MET A 106 5.64 -6.81 1.24
CA MET A 106 5.53 -7.97 2.11
C MET A 106 4.94 -7.60 3.46
N ASN A 107 4.54 -8.62 4.21
CA ASN A 107 4.08 -8.44 5.58
C ASN A 107 5.22 -7.94 6.47
N GLN A 108 4.96 -6.91 7.27
CA GLN A 108 5.94 -6.33 8.19
C GLN A 108 6.51 -7.36 9.17
N ALA A 109 5.71 -8.31 9.64
CA ALA A 109 6.17 -9.38 10.53
C ALA A 109 7.17 -10.33 9.84
N SER A 110 7.14 -10.39 8.50
CA SER A 110 8.04 -11.18 7.67
C SER A 110 9.23 -10.40 7.12
N ALA A 111 9.29 -9.08 7.33
CA ALA A 111 10.30 -8.22 6.73
C ALA A 111 11.75 -8.65 7.06
N GLY A 112 11.99 -9.15 8.28
CA GLY A 112 13.30 -9.66 8.69
C GLY A 112 13.74 -10.96 8.01
N GLN A 113 12.85 -11.61 7.25
CA GLN A 113 13.17 -12.81 6.47
C GLN A 113 13.69 -12.44 5.08
N CYS A 114 13.39 -11.24 4.59
CA CYS A 114 13.96 -10.68 3.38
C CYS A 114 15.35 -10.10 3.70
N ASN A 115 16.33 -11.00 3.79
CA ASN A 115 17.73 -10.61 3.83
C ASN A 115 18.23 -10.49 2.40
N CYS A 116 18.60 -9.28 2.01
CA CYS A 116 19.24 -9.07 0.74
C CYS A 116 20.54 -9.91 0.67
N GLN A 117 20.83 -10.52 -0.47
CA GLN A 117 22.10 -11.20 -0.71
C GLN A 117 22.83 -10.52 -1.85
N GLY A 118 23.89 -9.77 -1.52
CA GLY A 118 24.62 -9.01 -2.53
C GLY A 118 25.76 -8.18 -1.95
N PRO A 119 26.61 -7.61 -2.82
CA PRO A 119 27.68 -6.71 -2.39
C PRO A 119 27.10 -5.43 -1.76
N ILE A 120 27.80 -4.91 -0.76
CA ILE A 120 27.54 -3.57 -0.24
C ILE A 120 28.00 -2.57 -1.30
N CYS A 121 27.13 -1.64 -1.67
CA CYS A 121 27.43 -0.63 -2.66
C CYS A 121 27.91 0.68 -2.06
N ASP A 122 28.87 1.30 -2.75
CA ASP A 122 29.39 2.63 -2.43
C ASP A 122 28.65 3.69 -3.24
N CYS A 123 27.34 3.82 -2.98
CA CYS A 123 26.48 4.81 -3.62
C CYS A 123 25.41 5.32 -2.65
N ALA A 124 24.93 6.54 -2.88
CA ALA A 124 23.86 7.11 -2.08
C ALA A 124 22.50 6.53 -2.51
N MET A 125 21.77 5.95 -1.56
CA MET A 125 20.37 5.58 -1.74
C MET A 125 19.50 6.80 -1.41
N MET A 126 18.60 7.16 -2.32
CA MET A 126 17.57 8.17 -2.06
C MET A 126 16.24 7.46 -1.91
N MET A 127 15.50 7.71 -0.82
CA MET A 127 14.17 7.13 -0.69
C MET A 127 13.22 7.76 -1.71
N ASN A 128 12.36 6.94 -2.32
CA ASN A 128 11.27 7.45 -3.15
C ASN A 128 10.00 7.60 -2.29
N PRO A 129 9.59 8.83 -1.92
CA PRO A 129 8.45 9.03 -1.02
C PRO A 129 7.11 8.67 -1.68
N ASN A 130 7.07 8.48 -3.00
CA ASN A 130 5.86 8.18 -3.76
C ASN A 130 5.45 6.70 -3.73
N LEU A 131 6.30 5.83 -3.18
CA LEU A 131 6.06 4.39 -3.16
C LEU A 131 5.53 3.96 -1.78
N ALA A 132 4.55 3.08 -1.79
CA ALA A 132 3.98 2.50 -0.58
C ALA A 132 3.53 1.04 -0.80
N ALA A 133 3.16 0.36 0.28
CA ALA A 133 2.60 -0.97 0.26
C ALA A 133 1.30 -1.02 1.07
N SER A 134 0.27 -1.68 0.54
CA SER A 134 -1.01 -1.90 1.23
C SER A 134 -1.45 -3.35 1.13
N CYS A 135 -2.40 -3.74 1.99
CA CYS A 135 -3.01 -5.05 1.94
C CYS A 135 -4.18 -5.05 0.93
N GLU A 136 -3.98 -5.68 -0.23
CA GLU A 136 -4.98 -5.81 -1.28
C GLU A 136 -5.36 -7.29 -1.45
N SER A 137 -6.64 -7.62 -1.22
CA SER A 137 -7.16 -9.00 -1.36
C SER A 137 -6.39 -10.05 -0.53
N GLY A 138 -5.94 -9.68 0.67
CA GLY A 138 -5.18 -10.56 1.57
C GLY A 138 -3.71 -10.73 1.22
N GLN A 139 -3.18 -9.92 0.29
CA GLN A 139 -1.77 -9.92 -0.12
C GLN A 139 -1.21 -8.50 -0.11
N CYS A 140 0.05 -8.36 0.28
CA CYS A 140 0.76 -7.09 0.23
C CYS A 140 1.10 -6.75 -1.23
N ALA A 141 0.62 -5.60 -1.67
CA ALA A 141 0.85 -5.06 -2.99
C ALA A 141 1.60 -3.73 -2.89
N ALA A 142 2.66 -3.59 -3.69
CA ALA A 142 3.39 -2.34 -3.83
C ALA A 142 2.66 -1.43 -4.83
N TRP A 143 2.65 -0.13 -4.58
CA TRP A 143 2.04 0.83 -5.49
C TRP A 143 2.75 2.19 -5.44
N ASP A 144 2.55 2.96 -6.50
CA ASP A 144 3.03 4.34 -6.64
C ASP A 144 1.84 5.29 -6.58
N VAL A 145 1.86 6.23 -5.63
CA VAL A 145 0.77 7.19 -5.42
C VAL A 145 0.47 8.02 -6.66
N ARG A 146 1.50 8.31 -7.47
CA ARG A 146 1.40 9.16 -8.66
C ARG A 146 0.58 8.50 -9.77
N LEU A 147 0.49 7.17 -9.76
CA LEU A 147 -0.19 6.38 -10.79
C LEU A 147 -1.64 6.04 -10.41
N ARG A 148 -2.05 6.32 -9.17
CA ARG A 148 -3.35 5.95 -8.59
C ARG A 148 -4.36 7.09 -8.74
N GLU A 149 -5.46 6.84 -9.44
CA GLU A 149 -6.52 7.84 -9.70
C GLU A 149 -7.22 8.31 -8.41
N ASP A 150 -7.40 7.39 -7.48
CA ASP A 150 -7.97 7.59 -6.15
C ASP A 150 -7.08 8.44 -5.24
N TYR A 151 -5.77 8.52 -5.50
CA TYR A 151 -4.83 9.27 -4.67
C TYR A 151 -4.30 10.54 -5.31
N ALA A 152 -4.07 10.55 -6.63
CA ALA A 152 -3.42 11.65 -7.32
C ALA A 152 -4.25 12.26 -8.47
N GLY A 153 -5.43 11.73 -8.83
CA GLY A 153 -6.25 12.30 -9.90
C GLY A 153 -6.81 13.70 -9.59
N CYS A 154 -6.65 14.69 -10.47
CA CYS A 154 -7.11 16.06 -10.21
C CYS A 154 -7.66 16.74 -11.47
N LYS A 155 -8.41 17.82 -11.27
CA LYS A 155 -8.87 18.73 -12.35
C LYS A 155 -8.30 20.14 -12.17
N LEU A 156 -8.12 20.57 -10.93
CA LEU A 156 -7.65 21.90 -10.54
C LEU A 156 -6.54 21.78 -9.50
N ASP A 157 -5.68 22.79 -9.41
CA ASP A 157 -4.62 22.84 -8.40
C ASP A 157 -5.18 22.76 -6.97
N SER A 158 -6.38 23.30 -6.74
CA SER A 158 -7.09 23.24 -5.46
C SER A 158 -7.52 21.83 -5.03
N ASP A 159 -7.51 20.87 -5.96
CA ASP A 159 -7.80 19.46 -5.66
C ASP A 159 -6.59 18.77 -5.04
N CYS A 160 -5.41 19.40 -5.07
CA CYS A 160 -4.15 18.83 -4.63
C CYS A 160 -3.68 19.47 -3.31
N ARG A 161 -3.04 18.66 -2.47
CA ARG A 161 -2.33 19.11 -1.27
C ARG A 161 -0.98 18.41 -1.16
N LEU A 162 -0.06 19.07 -0.47
CA LEU A 162 1.16 18.42 0.01
C LEU A 162 0.84 17.48 1.17
N ARG A 163 1.66 16.45 1.30
CA ARG A 163 1.68 15.49 2.41
C ARG A 163 3.13 15.11 2.71
N ASP A 164 3.44 14.88 3.98
CA ASP A 164 4.71 14.27 4.40
C ASP A 164 4.66 12.74 4.23
N GLY A 165 5.25 12.24 3.15
CA GLY A 165 5.27 10.82 2.80
C GLY A 165 3.89 10.16 2.67
N LEU A 166 3.89 8.82 2.64
CA LEU A 166 2.68 8.00 2.54
C LEU A 166 2.40 7.18 3.80
N GLY A 167 3.15 7.40 4.87
CA GLY A 167 2.93 6.71 6.14
C GLY A 167 1.54 7.00 6.73
N CYS A 168 1.13 6.19 7.71
CA CYS A 168 -0.15 6.37 8.41
C CYS A 168 -0.34 7.80 8.94
N CYS A 169 0.72 8.35 9.52
CA CYS A 169 0.75 9.71 10.06
C CYS A 169 1.77 10.55 9.30
N GLU A 170 1.44 11.83 9.12
CA GLU A 170 2.38 12.83 8.61
C GLU A 170 3.35 13.24 9.73
N GLY A 171 4.62 13.44 9.39
CA GLY A 171 5.58 14.05 10.29
C GLY A 171 5.35 15.55 10.42
N CYS A 172 6.02 16.14 11.40
CA CYS A 172 5.78 17.53 11.80
C CYS A 172 6.65 18.54 11.04
N GLY A 173 7.62 18.07 10.26
CA GLY A 173 8.61 18.90 9.58
C GLY A 173 9.12 18.18 8.34
N PRO A 174 8.28 17.99 7.31
CA PRO A 174 8.72 17.38 6.07
C PRO A 174 9.84 18.19 5.44
N ILE A 175 10.84 17.50 4.93
CA ILE A 175 11.82 18.07 3.99
C ILE A 175 11.29 17.92 2.55
N ALA A 176 11.79 18.74 1.63
CA ALA A 176 11.29 18.80 0.25
C ALA A 176 11.34 17.42 -0.45
N GLU A 177 12.34 16.61 -0.11
CA GLU A 177 12.60 15.28 -0.66
C GLU A 177 11.62 14.20 -0.16
N GLN A 178 10.87 14.47 0.92
CA GLN A 178 9.87 13.55 1.49
C GLN A 178 8.45 13.92 1.10
N LEU A 179 8.27 15.05 0.42
CA LEU A 179 6.94 15.52 0.02
C LEU A 179 6.34 14.64 -1.06
N VAL A 180 5.06 14.37 -0.90
CA VAL A 180 4.19 13.84 -1.95
C VAL A 180 3.02 14.78 -2.17
N ALA A 181 2.45 14.73 -3.38
CA ALA A 181 1.25 15.46 -3.72
C ALA A 181 0.09 14.48 -3.89
N VAL A 182 -0.98 14.71 -3.14
CA VAL A 182 -2.17 13.86 -3.14
C VAL A 182 -3.41 14.71 -3.29
N ARG A 183 -4.52 14.08 -3.64
CA ARG A 183 -5.83 14.72 -3.64
C ARG A 183 -6.22 15.16 -2.23
N THR A 184 -6.93 16.27 -2.10
CA THR A 184 -7.43 16.76 -0.82
C THR A 184 -8.44 15.82 -0.17
N ASP A 185 -9.20 15.07 -0.96
CA ASP A 185 -10.25 14.15 -0.51
C ASP A 185 -9.76 12.69 -0.29
N SER A 186 -8.51 12.37 -0.64
CA SER A 186 -7.98 11.01 -0.55
C SER A 186 -7.47 10.62 0.85
N GLU A 187 -7.50 11.55 1.80
CA GLU A 187 -6.90 11.36 3.14
C GLU A 187 -7.45 10.15 3.89
N ALA A 188 -8.77 9.97 3.86
CA ALA A 188 -9.42 8.85 4.53
C ALA A 188 -9.01 7.53 3.89
N ALA A 189 -8.89 7.47 2.56
CA ALA A 189 -8.50 6.28 1.83
C ALA A 189 -7.01 5.94 2.06
N LEU A 190 -6.13 6.93 2.08
CA LEU A 190 -4.71 6.73 2.42
C LEU A 190 -4.55 6.20 3.85
N LYS A 191 -5.24 6.81 4.82
CA LYS A 191 -5.25 6.31 6.20
C LYS A 191 -5.80 4.90 6.30
N GLN A 192 -6.89 4.60 5.59
CA GLN A 192 -7.46 3.25 5.58
C GLN A 192 -6.50 2.23 4.97
N ALA A 193 -5.65 2.61 4.02
CA ALA A 193 -4.68 1.70 3.43
C ALA A 193 -3.43 1.49 4.31
N MET A 194 -2.98 2.56 4.99
CA MET A 194 -1.68 2.62 5.65
C MET A 194 -1.72 2.44 7.18
N CYS A 195 -2.84 2.73 7.83
CA CYS A 195 -2.95 2.70 9.28
C CYS A 195 -3.52 1.38 9.76
N GLU A 196 -2.92 0.83 10.83
CA GLU A 196 -3.60 -0.19 11.62
C GLU A 196 -4.84 0.41 12.32
N PRO A 197 -5.87 -0.39 12.60
CA PRO A 197 -7.03 0.05 13.37
C PRO A 197 -6.62 0.70 14.70
N ASN A 198 -7.22 1.84 15.02
CA ASN A 198 -6.95 2.63 16.24
C ASN A 198 -5.57 3.29 16.33
N SER A 199 -4.82 3.35 15.22
CA SER A 199 -3.60 4.18 15.17
C SER A 199 -3.96 5.65 15.38
N ALA A 200 -3.34 6.27 16.38
CA ALA A 200 -3.51 7.70 16.67
C ALA A 200 -2.27 8.47 16.21
N CYS A 201 -2.48 9.52 15.42
CA CYS A 201 -1.40 10.42 15.03
C CYS A 201 -1.20 11.51 16.09
N SER A 202 0.06 11.81 16.40
CA SER A 202 0.40 12.96 17.24
C SER A 202 -0.11 14.24 16.62
N LYS A 203 -0.71 15.12 17.43
CA LYS A 203 -1.09 16.45 16.97
C LYS A 203 0.17 17.29 16.83
N CYS A 204 0.54 17.61 15.60
CA CYS A 204 1.52 18.65 15.34
C CYS A 204 1.08 19.54 14.18
N MET A 205 1.60 20.76 14.19
CA MET A 205 1.38 21.73 13.12
C MET A 205 2.40 21.44 12.03
N ILE A 206 1.96 20.88 10.92
CA ILE A 206 2.81 20.58 9.77
C ILE A 206 3.27 21.91 9.17
N GLN A 207 4.58 22.09 9.08
CA GLN A 207 5.20 23.24 8.43
C GLN A 207 5.86 22.76 7.14
N TYR A 208 5.18 22.98 6.01
CA TYR A 208 5.74 22.67 4.70
C TYR A 208 6.83 23.68 4.32
N PRO A 209 7.87 23.26 3.57
CA PRO A 209 8.83 24.18 2.99
C PRO A 209 8.12 25.28 2.19
N PRO A 210 8.47 26.57 2.38
CA PRO A 210 7.76 27.69 1.75
C PRO A 210 7.91 27.72 0.21
N ASN A 211 8.89 26.98 -0.33
CA ASN A 211 9.11 26.83 -1.75
C ASN A 211 8.43 25.60 -2.36
N ALA A 212 7.67 24.81 -1.58
CA ALA A 212 6.95 23.65 -2.08
C ALA A 212 5.45 23.94 -2.25
N THR A 213 4.87 23.47 -3.36
CA THR A 213 3.43 23.50 -3.60
C THR A 213 2.98 22.21 -4.28
N ALA A 214 1.70 21.85 -4.15
CA ALA A 214 1.08 20.81 -4.93
C ALA A 214 0.28 21.46 -6.08
N LEU A 215 0.48 20.99 -7.31
CA LEU A 215 -0.25 21.48 -8.49
C LEU A 215 -0.88 20.31 -9.24
N CYS A 216 -1.96 20.60 -9.97
CA CYS A 216 -2.58 19.67 -10.88
C CYS A 216 -1.94 19.77 -12.25
N ASN A 217 -1.09 18.80 -12.58
CA ASN A 217 -0.37 18.75 -13.85
C ASN A 217 -0.75 17.49 -14.61
N ALA A 218 -1.25 17.65 -15.84
CA ALA A 218 -1.73 16.56 -16.70
C ALA A 218 -2.76 15.64 -16.00
N GLY A 219 -3.66 16.22 -15.19
CA GLY A 219 -4.67 15.47 -14.44
C GLY A 219 -4.13 14.71 -13.22
N ARG A 220 -2.88 14.98 -12.81
CA ARG A 220 -2.22 14.36 -11.66
C ARG A 220 -1.69 15.41 -10.68
N CYS A 221 -1.88 15.17 -9.39
CA CYS A 221 -1.24 15.95 -8.34
C CYS A 221 0.27 15.70 -8.36
N GLN A 222 1.05 16.78 -8.43
CA GLN A 222 2.51 16.74 -8.45
C GLN A 222 3.08 17.76 -7.48
N VAL A 223 4.20 17.41 -6.83
CA VAL A 223 4.99 18.35 -6.03
C VAL A 223 5.78 19.23 -6.98
N VAL A 224 5.70 20.54 -6.79
CA VAL A 224 6.47 21.54 -7.53
C VAL A 224 7.26 22.38 -6.54
N LEU A 225 8.57 22.46 -6.77
CA LEU A 225 9.48 23.28 -5.99
C LEU A 225 9.78 24.57 -6.76
N ALA A 226 9.50 25.71 -6.15
CA ALA A 226 9.98 27.00 -6.64
C ALA A 226 11.51 27.04 -6.52
N LYS A 227 12.15 27.47 -7.62
CA LYS A 227 13.60 27.68 -7.70
C LYS A 227 14.00 29.01 -7.05
#